data_AF-A0A953WCZ2-F1
#
_entry.id   AF-A0A953WCZ2-F1
#
_cell.length_a   1.000
_cell.length_b   1.000
_cell.length_c   1.000
_cell.angle_alpha   90.00
_cell.angle_beta   90.00
_cell.angle_gamma   90.00
#
_symmetry.space_group_name_H-M   'P 1'
#
loop_
_entity.id
_entity.type
_entity.pdbx_description
1 polymer ?
#
loop_
_entity_poly.entity_id
_entity_poly.type
_entity_poly.pdbx_seq_one_letter_code
_entity_poly.pdbx_strand_id
1 'polypeptide(L)'
;MSSKAADLDAIALSALMSSRICHDLINPVGALSSGLEVLADPGMDEGMKEAALDLIEKSAGKSVALLKYARLAYGASGGLGAELPLEEARHVLDGIFKWTKASLDWRLAPGQAPKDEVRA
;
A
#
# COMPACT_ATOMS: atom_id res chain seq x y z
N MET A 1 28.51 9.14 -22.12
CA MET A 1 28.05 7.74 -22.11
C MET A 1 26.56 7.76 -21.84
N SER A 2 25.75 7.63 -22.89
CA SER A 2 24.29 7.68 -22.79
C SER A 2 23.81 6.33 -22.23
N SER A 3 23.25 6.35 -21.01
CA SER A 3 22.57 5.19 -20.44
C SER A 3 21.37 4.87 -21.33
N LYS A 4 21.48 3.79 -22.12
CA LYS A 4 20.33 3.21 -22.80
C LYS A 4 19.37 2.79 -21.69
N ALA A 5 18.25 3.50 -21.55
CA ALA A 5 17.10 2.92 -20.88
C ALA A 5 16.90 1.55 -21.52
N ALA A 6 17.08 0.48 -20.75
CA ALA A 6 16.83 -0.86 -21.24
C ALA A 6 15.42 -0.87 -21.82
N ASP A 7 15.24 -1.38 -23.05
CA ASP A 7 13.91 -1.58 -23.61
C ASP A 7 13.12 -2.44 -22.62
N LEU A 8 12.26 -1.80 -21.84
CA LEU A 8 11.55 -2.41 -20.75
C LEU A 8 10.37 -3.16 -21.36
N ASP A 9 10.57 -4.45 -21.64
CA ASP A 9 9.50 -5.29 -22.14
C ASP A 9 8.42 -5.54 -21.05
N ALA A 10 7.27 -6.07 -21.48
CA ALA A 10 6.12 -6.28 -20.59
C ALA A 10 6.43 -7.24 -19.43
N ILE A 11 7.35 -8.20 -19.64
CA ILE A 11 7.74 -9.19 -18.62
C ILE A 11 8.63 -8.50 -17.59
N ALA A 12 9.62 -7.73 -18.02
CA ALA A 12 10.51 -6.96 -17.17
C ALA A 12 9.73 -5.94 -16.33
N LEU A 13 8.78 -5.22 -16.93
CA LEU A 13 7.90 -4.29 -16.21
C LEU A 13 7.06 -5.03 -15.16
N SER A 14 6.42 -6.13 -15.53
CA SER A 14 5.61 -6.94 -14.60
C SER A 14 6.45 -7.45 -13.43
N ALA A 15 7.66 -7.94 -13.68
CA ALA A 15 8.57 -8.41 -12.64
C ALA A 15 8.97 -7.29 -11.67
N LEU A 16 9.27 -6.09 -12.18
CA LEU A 16 9.59 -4.92 -11.35
C LEU A 16 8.38 -4.49 -10.50
N MET A 17 7.18 -4.47 -11.07
CA MET A 17 5.95 -4.15 -10.33
C MET A 17 5.66 -5.17 -9.24
N SER A 18 5.76 -6.48 -9.54
CA SER A 18 5.61 -7.54 -8.55
C SER A 18 6.66 -7.42 -7.44
N SER A 19 7.93 -7.18 -7.80
CA SER A 19 9.01 -6.98 -6.83
C SER A 19 8.73 -5.79 -5.92
N ARG A 20 8.20 -4.68 -6.46
CA ARG A 20 7.87 -3.48 -5.67
C ARG A 20 6.73 -3.74 -4.69
N ILE A 21 5.66 -4.39 -5.14
CA ILE A 21 4.52 -4.74 -4.27
C ILE A 21 4.98 -5.69 -3.15
N CYS A 22 5.77 -6.71 -3.48
CA CYS A 22 6.33 -7.64 -2.49
C CYS A 22 7.23 -6.90 -1.49
N HIS A 23 8.13 -6.04 -1.96
CA HIS A 23 9.02 -5.25 -1.12
C HIS A 23 8.25 -4.38 -0.12
N ASP A 24 7.19 -3.69 -0.58
CA ASP A 24 6.45 -2.77 0.29
C ASP A 24 5.64 -3.53 1.36
N LEU A 25 5.19 -4.74 1.06
CA LEU A 25 4.36 -5.56 1.95
C LEU A 25 5.15 -6.47 2.90
N ILE A 26 6.38 -6.86 2.55
CA ILE A 26 7.11 -7.89 3.31
C ILE A 26 7.32 -7.48 4.78
N ASN A 27 7.61 -6.22 5.04
CA ASN A 27 7.86 -5.71 6.38
C ASN A 27 6.58 -5.69 7.25
N PRO A 28 5.49 -5.01 6.87
CA PRO A 28 4.29 -5.01 7.70
C PRO A 28 3.64 -6.40 7.78
N VAL A 29 3.69 -7.23 6.74
CA VAL A 29 3.17 -8.61 6.83
C VAL A 29 4.05 -9.47 7.75
N GLY A 30 5.38 -9.33 7.69
CA GLY A 30 6.29 -10.03 8.59
C GLY A 30 6.05 -9.67 10.06
N ALA A 31 5.82 -8.39 10.35
CA ALA A 31 5.51 -7.91 11.71
C ALA A 31 4.22 -8.52 12.29
N LEU A 32 3.24 -8.89 11.44
CA LEU A 32 2.06 -9.64 11.88
C LEU A 32 2.45 -11.02 12.43
N SER A 33 3.31 -11.76 11.71
CA SER A 33 3.79 -13.08 12.16
C SER A 33 4.54 -12.96 13.48
N SER A 34 5.48 -12.01 13.57
CA SER A 34 6.27 -11.79 14.79
C SER A 34 5.40 -11.42 15.99
N GLY A 35 4.37 -10.59 15.79
CA GLY A 35 3.42 -10.29 16.86
C GLY A 35 2.64 -11.52 17.32
N LEU A 36 2.18 -12.36 16.39
CA LEU A 36 1.46 -13.60 16.73
C LEU A 36 2.36 -14.60 17.48
N GLU A 37 3.64 -14.68 17.12
CA GLU A 37 4.63 -15.50 17.84
C GLU A 37 4.78 -15.05 19.30
N VAL A 38 4.87 -13.74 19.56
CA VAL A 38 4.93 -13.20 20.92
C VAL A 38 3.66 -13.50 21.71
N LEU A 39 2.49 -13.42 21.09
CA LEU A 39 1.22 -13.74 21.75
C LEU A 39 1.07 -15.23 22.10
N ALA A 40 1.64 -16.09 21.27
CA ALA A 40 1.62 -17.54 21.47
C ALA A 40 2.62 -18.02 22.54
N ASP A 41 3.62 -17.20 22.89
CA ASP A 41 4.63 -17.57 23.87
C ASP A 41 4.10 -17.42 25.32
N PRO A 42 3.97 -18.52 26.09
CA PRO A 42 3.50 -18.46 27.47
C PRO A 42 4.51 -17.80 28.42
N GLY A 43 5.77 -17.66 28.03
CA GLY A 43 6.82 -16.99 28.78
C GLY A 43 6.82 -15.46 28.65
N MET A 44 6.03 -14.90 27.73
CA MET A 44 5.93 -13.45 27.53
C MET A 44 5.03 -12.81 28.58
N ASP A 45 5.49 -11.71 29.15
CA ASP A 45 4.71 -10.91 30.08
C ASP A 45 3.57 -10.14 29.38
N GLU A 46 2.64 -9.62 30.17
CA GLU A 46 1.45 -8.95 29.66
C GLU A 46 1.79 -7.67 28.86
N GLY A 47 2.83 -6.95 29.24
CA GLY A 47 3.25 -5.74 28.53
C GLY A 47 3.82 -6.04 27.15
N MET A 48 4.58 -7.13 27.00
CA MET A 48 5.04 -7.61 25.70
C MET A 48 3.88 -8.08 24.82
N LYS A 49 2.87 -8.74 25.41
CA LYS A 49 1.66 -9.15 24.67
C LYS A 49 0.84 -7.95 24.21
N GLU A 50 0.69 -6.93 25.04
CA GLU A 50 0.03 -5.67 24.65
C GLU A 50 0.77 -4.98 23.50
N ALA A 51 2.11 -4.88 23.59
CA ALA A 51 2.94 -4.32 22.53
C ALA A 51 2.84 -5.14 21.22
N ALA A 52 2.71 -6.47 21.32
CA ALA A 52 2.52 -7.34 20.16
C ALA A 52 1.14 -7.13 19.50
N LEU A 53 0.08 -6.93 20.29
CA LEU A 53 -1.25 -6.58 19.76
C LEU A 53 -1.22 -5.24 19.03
N ASP A 54 -0.60 -4.21 19.61
CA ASP A 54 -0.43 -2.90 18.97
C ASP A 54 0.40 -3.00 17.67
N LEU A 55 1.46 -3.81 17.67
CA LEU A 55 2.26 -4.09 16.48
C LEU A 55 1.40 -4.75 15.38
N ILE A 56 0.58 -5.74 15.75
CA ILE A 56 -0.31 -6.45 14.81
C ILE A 56 -1.31 -5.46 14.21
N GLU A 57 -1.99 -4.66 15.05
CA GLU A 57 -3.01 -3.72 14.60
C GLU A 57 -2.42 -2.69 13.62
N LYS A 58 -1.28 -2.08 13.98
CA LYS A 58 -0.60 -1.11 13.13
C LYS A 58 -0.12 -1.74 11.82
N SER A 59 0.43 -2.94 11.89
CA SER A 59 0.97 -3.65 10.72
C SER A 59 -0.14 -4.11 9.77
N ALA A 60 -1.28 -4.53 10.30
CA ALA A 60 -2.46 -4.87 9.51
C ALA A 60 -3.01 -3.61 8.81
N GLY A 61 -3.17 -2.52 9.55
CA GLY A 61 -3.61 -1.23 9.01
C GLY A 61 -2.71 -0.74 7.86
N LYS A 62 -1.40 -0.81 8.04
CA LYS A 62 -0.41 -0.43 7.01
C LYS A 62 -0.47 -1.36 5.78
N SER A 63 -0.57 -2.67 5.99
CA SER A 63 -0.67 -3.65 4.89
C SER A 63 -1.91 -3.41 4.04
N VAL A 64 -3.07 -3.17 4.67
CA VAL A 64 -4.32 -2.87 3.96
C VAL A 64 -4.22 -1.55 3.19
N ALA A 65 -3.63 -0.50 3.78
CA ALA A 65 -3.43 0.77 3.10
C ALA A 65 -2.55 0.63 1.85
N LEU A 66 -1.44 -0.11 1.94
CA LEU A 66 -0.55 -0.39 0.81
C LEU A 66 -1.27 -1.19 -0.30
N LEU A 67 -2.05 -2.21 0.06
CA LEU A 67 -2.82 -3.00 -0.91
C LEU A 67 -3.88 -2.16 -1.62
N LYS A 68 -4.63 -1.32 -0.89
CA LYS A 68 -5.61 -0.40 -1.48
C LYS A 68 -4.95 0.58 -2.44
N TYR A 69 -3.82 1.16 -2.05
CA TYR A 69 -3.03 2.05 -2.91
C TYR A 69 -2.53 1.32 -4.16
N ALA A 70 -1.88 0.16 -4.01
CA ALA A 70 -1.38 -0.61 -5.14
C ALA A 70 -2.51 -1.00 -6.11
N ARG A 71 -3.70 -1.35 -5.60
CA ARG A 71 -4.87 -1.64 -6.44
C ARG A 71 -5.35 -0.43 -7.22
N LEU A 72 -5.33 0.76 -6.62
CA LEU A 72 -5.74 2.00 -7.29
C LEU A 72 -4.70 2.43 -8.33
N ALA A 73 -3.42 2.49 -7.94
CA ALA A 73 -2.32 3.01 -8.77
C ALA A 73 -1.95 2.05 -9.91
N TYR A 74 -1.86 0.74 -9.61
CA TYR A 74 -1.37 -0.26 -10.57
C TYR A 74 -2.47 -1.14 -11.15
N GLY A 75 -3.61 -1.25 -10.48
CA GLY A 75 -4.66 -2.20 -10.86
C GLY A 75 -5.54 -1.71 -12.01
N ALA A 76 -5.87 -2.61 -12.94
CA ALA A 76 -6.76 -2.37 -14.07
C ALA A 76 -8.25 -2.66 -13.78
N SER A 77 -8.74 -2.41 -12.56
CA SER A 77 -10.17 -2.62 -12.23
C SER A 77 -11.09 -1.59 -12.90
N GLY A 78 -11.97 -2.03 -13.81
CA GLY A 78 -12.80 -1.16 -14.64
C GLY A 78 -12.12 -0.91 -15.98
N GLY A 79 -12.76 -1.32 -17.08
CA GLY A 79 -12.19 -1.23 -18.43
C GLY A 79 -11.87 0.20 -18.86
N LEU A 80 -11.39 0.35 -20.10
CA LEU A 80 -11.16 1.66 -20.74
C LEU A 80 -12.39 2.56 -20.56
N GLY A 81 -12.18 3.77 -20.04
CA GLY A 81 -13.25 4.74 -19.79
C GLY A 81 -13.99 4.60 -18.46
N ALA A 82 -13.52 3.75 -17.53
CA ALA A 82 -14.04 3.75 -16.17
C ALA A 82 -13.74 5.08 -15.47
N GLU A 83 -14.76 5.70 -14.90
CA GLU A 83 -14.62 6.88 -14.04
C GLU A 83 -14.47 6.46 -12.58
N LEU A 84 -13.63 7.19 -11.84
CA LEU A 84 -13.43 6.98 -10.41
C LEU A 84 -13.81 8.26 -9.64
N PRO A 85 -14.62 8.15 -8.57
CA PRO A 85 -14.86 9.27 -7.67
C PRO A 85 -13.55 9.74 -7.03
N LEU A 86 -13.28 11.04 -7.10
CA LEU A 86 -12.08 11.65 -6.52
C LEU A 86 -12.02 11.48 -5.00
N GLU A 87 -13.16 11.30 -4.35
CA GLU A 87 -13.26 11.00 -2.91
C GLU A 87 -12.73 9.60 -2.58
N GLU A 88 -12.90 8.62 -3.49
CA GLU A 88 -12.34 7.27 -3.32
C GLU A 88 -10.82 7.33 -3.40
N ALA A 89 -10.28 8.07 -4.37
CA ALA A 89 -8.84 8.28 -4.50
C ALA A 89 -8.26 8.98 -3.27
N ARG A 90 -8.92 10.04 -2.80
CA ARG A 90 -8.54 10.74 -1.58
C ARG A 90 -8.56 9.79 -0.38
N HIS A 91 -9.59 8.96 -0.22
CA HIS A 91 -9.67 8.01 0.89
C HIS A 91 -8.52 7.00 0.89
N VAL A 92 -8.14 6.50 -0.29
CA VAL A 92 -6.98 5.61 -0.45
C VAL A 92 -5.68 6.32 -0.09
N LEU A 93 -5.50 7.55 -0.57
CA LEU A 93 -4.31 8.35 -0.30
C LEU A 93 -4.21 8.77 1.17
N ASP A 94 -5.29 9.22 1.80
CA ASP A 94 -5.34 9.46 3.25
C ASP A 94 -4.91 8.21 4.03
N GLY A 95 -5.33 7.03 3.56
CA GLY A 95 -4.95 5.74 4.12
C GLY A 95 -3.44 5.49 4.10
N ILE A 96 -2.75 5.74 2.98
CA ILE A 96 -1.30 5.52 2.89
C ILE A 96 -0.51 6.63 3.57
N PHE A 97 -0.94 7.89 3.46
CA PHE A 97 -0.23 9.04 4.02
C PHE A 97 -0.20 9.03 5.56
N LYS A 98 -1.15 8.38 6.22
CA LYS A 98 -1.08 8.07 7.68
C LYS A 98 0.19 7.32 8.10
N TRP A 99 0.80 6.57 7.18
CA TRP A 99 2.00 5.75 7.43
C TRP A 99 3.27 6.38 6.83
N THR A 100 3.16 7.59 6.28
CA THR A 100 4.28 8.36 5.75
C THR A 100 4.56 9.56 6.63
N LYS A 101 5.79 10.10 6.56
CA LYS A 101 6.11 11.36 7.25
C LYS A 101 5.52 12.59 6.56
N ALA A 102 5.14 12.47 5.29
CA ALA A 102 4.57 13.56 4.51
C ALA A 102 3.08 13.74 4.85
N SER A 103 2.59 14.97 4.69
CA SER A 103 1.16 15.29 4.75
C SER A 103 0.57 15.37 3.35
N LEU A 104 -0.68 14.93 3.19
CA LEU A 104 -1.44 15.11 1.96
C LEU A 104 -2.20 16.44 1.98
N ASP A 105 -1.92 17.31 1.02
CA ASP A 105 -2.71 18.52 0.75
C ASP A 105 -3.61 18.28 -0.47
N TRP A 106 -4.88 17.94 -0.21
CA TRP A 106 -5.86 17.62 -1.26
C TRP A 106 -6.62 18.86 -1.71
N ARG A 107 -6.33 19.33 -2.94
CA ARG A 107 -6.93 20.56 -3.52
C ARG A 107 -7.91 20.33 -4.67
N LEU A 108 -8.23 19.07 -4.98
CA LEU A 108 -9.18 18.74 -6.04
C LEU A 108 -10.62 18.87 -5.52
N ALA A 109 -11.49 19.47 -6.34
CA ALA A 109 -12.92 19.54 -6.05
C ALA A 109 -13.56 18.13 -6.12
N PRO A 110 -14.68 17.91 -5.41
CA PRO A 110 -15.49 16.70 -5.57
C PRO A 110 -15.87 16.45 -7.03
N GLY A 111 -15.92 15.18 -7.44
CA GLY A 111 -16.25 14.83 -8.82
C GLY A 111 -15.71 13.47 -9.26
N GLN A 112 -15.84 13.19 -10.55
CA GLN A 112 -15.33 11.98 -11.17
C GLN A 112 -14.25 12.35 -12.18
N ALA A 113 -13.25 11.50 -12.31
CA ALA A 113 -12.22 11.63 -13.32
C ALA A 113 -11.97 10.29 -14.01
N PRO A 114 -11.51 10.30 -15.28
CA PRO A 114 -11.08 9.07 -15.95
C PRO A 114 -10.05 8.36 -15.08
N LYS A 115 -10.23 7.06 -14.88
CA LYS A 115 -9.38 6.30 -13.96
C LYS A 115 -7.88 6.46 -14.26
N ASP A 116 -7.52 6.55 -15.54
CA ASP A 116 -6.12 6.69 -15.96
C ASP A 116 -5.50 8.04 -15.54
N GLU A 117 -6.31 9.07 -15.29
CA GLU A 117 -5.87 10.36 -14.74
C GLU A 117 -5.80 10.35 -13.21
N VAL A 118 -6.44 9.37 -12.55
CA VAL A 118 -6.47 9.24 -11.09
C VAL A 118 -5.38 8.30 -10.57
N ARG A 119 -4.82 7.44 -11.42
CA ARG A 119 -3.68 6.59 -11.06
C ARG A 119 -2.49 7.50 -10.69
N ALA A 120 -1.95 7.30 -9.49
CA ALA A 120 -0.79 8.01 -8.97
C ALA A 120 0.53 7.37 -9.44
#